data_AF-A0AAV0D483-F1
#
_entry.id   AF-A0AAV0D483-F1
#
_cell.length_a   1.000
_cell.length_b   1.000
_cell.length_c   1.000
_cell.angle_alpha   90.00
_cell.angle_beta   90.00
_cell.angle_gamma   90.00
#
_symmetry.space_group_name_H-M   'P 1'
#
loop_
_entity.id
_entity.type
_entity.pdbx_description
1 polymer ?
#
loop_
_entity_poly.entity_id
_entity_poly.type
_entity_poly.pdbx_seq_one_letter_code
_entity_poly.pdbx_strand_id
1 'polypeptide(L)'
;MGRDGKTISRPFIGLLSLLGMLTIVMAADHNYGDALSKSILFFEGQRSGKLPANQRVSWRKDSALQDGSDWKVDLAGGYYDAGDNVKYTFPMAFTTTLLAWSVVEYGGDMGNEELTHALEAVRWSTDFLLK
;
A
#
# COMPACT_ATOMS: atom_id res chain seq x y z
N MET A 1 -63.56 12.46 14.20
CA MET A 1 -62.81 12.83 12.98
C MET A 1 -62.16 14.19 13.23
N GLY A 2 -60.86 14.23 13.50
CA GLY A 2 -60.12 15.47 13.76
C GLY A 2 -58.70 15.14 14.20
N ARG A 3 -57.76 15.09 13.23
CA ARG A 3 -56.34 14.89 13.52
C ARG A 3 -55.74 16.24 13.90
N ASP A 4 -55.39 16.41 15.18
CA ASP A 4 -54.60 17.55 15.65
C ASP A 4 -53.14 17.40 15.17
N GLY A 5 -52.80 18.13 14.11
CA GLY A 5 -51.43 18.27 13.64
C GLY A 5 -50.64 19.18 14.58
N LYS A 6 -49.86 18.60 15.50
CA LYS A 6 -48.87 19.35 16.29
C LYS A 6 -47.82 19.93 15.35
N THR A 7 -47.89 21.24 15.11
CA THR A 7 -46.88 22.02 14.41
C THR A 7 -45.58 22.01 15.21
N ILE A 8 -44.54 21.42 14.63
CA ILE A 8 -43.19 21.38 15.21
C ILE A 8 -42.67 22.83 15.31
N SER A 9 -42.31 23.25 16.51
CA SER A 9 -41.84 24.62 16.77
C SER A 9 -40.46 24.88 16.13
N ARG A 10 -40.29 26.08 15.55
CA ARG A 10 -39.04 26.55 14.89
C ARG A 10 -37.74 26.38 15.71
N PRO A 11 -37.70 26.53 17.06
CA PRO A 11 -36.47 26.27 17.82
C PRO A 11 -36.08 24.78 17.86
N PHE A 12 -37.04 23.86 17.77
CA PHE A 12 -36.76 22.42 17.68
C PHE A 12 -36.07 22.05 16.36
N ILE A 13 -36.45 22.70 15.26
CA ILE A 13 -35.82 22.53 13.95
C ILE A 13 -34.39 23.06 13.97
N GLY A 14 -34.16 24.23 14.59
CA GLY A 14 -32.81 24.80 14.74
C GLY A 14 -31.88 23.92 15.58
N LEU A 15 -32.37 23.33 16.67
CA LEU A 15 -31.61 22.42 17.51
C LEU A 15 -31.29 21.10 16.79
N LEU A 16 -32.23 20.53 16.03
CA LEU A 16 -31.98 19.36 15.18
C LEU A 16 -30.99 19.64 14.05
N SER A 17 -31.06 20.81 13.41
CA SER A 17 -30.11 21.22 12.37
C SER A 17 -28.71 21.44 12.93
N LEU A 18 -28.58 21.99 14.14
CA LEU A 18 -27.29 22.15 14.81
C LEU A 18 -26.70 20.81 15.25
N LEU A 19 -27.53 19.89 15.77
CA LEU A 19 -27.13 18.53 16.11
C LEU A 19 -26.71 17.74 14.85
N GLY A 20 -27.43 17.92 13.74
CA GLY A 20 -27.12 17.34 12.43
C GLY A 20 -25.82 17.87 11.81
N MET A 21 -25.55 19.17 11.93
CA MET A 21 -24.25 19.76 11.56
C MET A 21 -23.12 19.19 12.44
N LEU A 22 -23.34 19.03 13.75
CA LEU A 22 -22.34 18.47 14.66
C LEU A 22 -22.01 17.00 14.34
N THR A 23 -22.97 16.20 13.86
CA THR A 23 -22.73 14.82 13.42
C THR A 23 -21.96 14.70 12.10
N ILE A 24 -22.04 15.69 11.21
CA ILE A 24 -21.31 15.68 9.93
C ILE A 24 -19.81 15.97 10.13
N VAL A 25 -19.42 16.63 11.23
CA VAL A 25 -18.02 17.01 11.50
C VAL A 25 -17.15 15.82 11.98
N MET A 26 -17.73 14.65 12.30
CA MET A 26 -17.00 13.55 12.99
C MET A 26 -16.67 12.30 12.14
N ALA A 27 -16.76 12.37 10.80
CA ALA A 27 -16.25 11.30 9.94
C ALA A 27 -15.22 11.86 8.95
N ALA A 28 -13.98 12.02 9.40
CA ALA A 28 -12.86 12.16 8.47
C ALA A 28 -12.68 10.80 7.78
N ASP A 29 -13.20 10.66 6.56
CA ASP A 29 -13.02 9.45 5.78
C ASP A 29 -11.54 9.31 5.37
N HIS A 30 -10.99 8.10 5.52
CA HIS A 30 -9.60 7.83 5.15
C HIS A 30 -9.54 7.45 3.67
N ASN A 31 -8.63 8.08 2.92
CA ASN A 31 -8.40 7.70 1.52
C ASN A 31 -7.56 6.42 1.45
N TYR A 32 -8.23 5.27 1.52
CA TYR A 32 -7.58 3.96 1.45
C TYR A 32 -6.92 3.67 0.10
N GLY A 33 -7.39 4.29 -0.99
CA GLY A 33 -6.73 4.20 -2.29
C GLY A 33 -5.34 4.83 -2.26
N ASP A 34 -5.23 6.06 -1.76
CA ASP A 34 -3.94 6.74 -1.58
C ASP A 34 -3.01 6.00 -0.60
N ALA A 35 -3.57 5.43 0.47
CA ALA A 35 -2.81 4.61 1.40
C ALA A 35 -2.26 3.33 0.73
N LEU A 36 -3.07 2.64 -0.08
CA LEU A 36 -2.65 1.46 -0.83
C LEU A 36 -1.55 1.80 -1.83
N SER A 37 -1.74 2.84 -2.65
CA SER A 37 -0.75 3.29 -3.64
C SER A 37 0.61 3.58 -2.98
N LYS A 38 0.62 4.26 -1.84
CA LYS A 38 1.85 4.54 -1.09
C LYS A 38 2.44 3.29 -0.45
N SER A 39 1.61 2.37 0.04
CA SER A 39 2.08 1.09 0.59
C SER A 39 2.75 0.22 -0.47
N ILE A 40 2.26 0.22 -1.71
CA ILE A 40 2.90 -0.51 -2.82
C ILE A 40 4.16 0.22 -3.28
N LEU A 41 4.13 1.56 -3.36
CA LEU A 41 5.31 2.38 -3.70
C LEU A 41 6.47 2.18 -2.72
N PHE A 42 6.18 1.91 -1.43
CA PHE A 42 7.20 1.59 -0.43
C PHE A 42 8.10 0.42 -0.85
N PHE A 43 7.58 -0.61 -1.52
CA PHE A 43 8.40 -1.71 -2.03
C PHE A 43 9.45 -1.23 -3.02
N GLU A 44 9.12 -0.31 -3.93
CA GLU A 44 10.14 0.29 -4.83
C GLU A 44 11.22 1.04 -4.06
N GLY A 45 10.83 1.66 -2.95
CA GLY A 45 11.71 2.30 -1.97
C GLY A 45 12.72 1.35 -1.33
N GLN A 46 12.45 0.03 -1.30
CA GLN A 46 13.29 -0.99 -0.67
C GLN A 46 14.11 -1.84 -1.65
N ARG A 47 13.91 -1.71 -2.97
CA ARG A 47 14.59 -2.57 -3.97
C ARG A 47 16.11 -2.49 -3.88
N SER A 48 16.81 -3.61 -3.78
CA SER A 48 18.27 -3.74 -3.94
C SER A 48 18.61 -4.21 -5.36
N GLY A 49 19.84 -4.04 -5.85
CA GLY A 49 20.27 -4.45 -7.19
C GLY A 49 20.17 -3.34 -8.23
N LYS A 50 20.14 -3.73 -9.51
CA LYS A 50 20.01 -2.81 -10.65
C LYS A 50 18.55 -2.46 -10.87
N LEU A 51 18.19 -1.19 -10.70
CA LEU A 51 16.81 -0.74 -10.74
C LEU A 51 16.26 -0.72 -12.17
N PRO A 52 14.96 -1.01 -12.36
CA PRO A 52 14.34 -0.93 -13.68
C PRO A 52 14.21 0.54 -14.11
N ALA A 53 14.30 0.79 -15.43
CA ALA A 53 14.29 2.16 -15.97
C ALA A 53 12.98 2.91 -15.71
N ASN A 54 11.88 2.18 -15.49
CA ASN A 54 10.55 2.71 -15.18
C ASN A 54 10.26 2.82 -13.66
N GLN A 55 11.27 2.70 -12.78
CA GLN A 55 11.10 2.92 -11.34
C GLN A 55 10.54 4.32 -11.06
N ARG A 56 9.50 4.41 -10.20
CA ARG A 56 8.84 5.67 -9.81
C ARG A 56 9.61 6.43 -8.73
N VAL A 57 10.31 5.69 -7.85
CA VAL A 57 11.09 6.28 -6.75
C VAL A 57 12.43 6.86 -7.25
N SER A 58 12.46 8.15 -7.52
CA SER A 58 13.57 8.86 -8.20
C SER A 58 14.86 9.04 -7.38
N TRP A 59 14.75 9.03 -6.05
CA TRP A 59 15.88 9.19 -5.14
C TRP A 59 16.64 7.88 -4.85
N ARG A 60 16.10 6.72 -5.27
CA ARG A 60 16.80 5.44 -5.25
C ARG A 60 17.66 5.26 -6.50
N LYS A 61 18.76 4.51 -6.39
CA LYS A 61 19.70 4.18 -7.47
C LYS A 61 20.18 2.73 -7.34
N ASP A 62 20.85 2.24 -8.38
CA ASP A 62 21.50 0.92 -8.41
C ASP A 62 22.40 0.73 -7.17
N SER A 63 22.28 -0.42 -6.52
CA SER A 63 23.02 -0.73 -5.29
C SER A 63 23.28 -2.23 -5.16
N ALA A 64 24.24 -2.62 -4.32
CA ALA A 64 24.56 -4.02 -3.99
C ALA A 64 24.75 -4.93 -5.22
N LEU A 65 25.34 -4.38 -6.30
CA LEU A 65 25.51 -5.08 -7.58
C LEU A 65 26.50 -6.26 -7.53
N GLN A 66 27.25 -6.39 -6.43
CA GLN A 66 28.26 -7.44 -6.23
C GLN A 66 27.79 -8.51 -5.22
N ASP A 67 26.53 -8.46 -4.78
CA ASP A 67 25.94 -9.47 -3.90
C ASP A 67 26.13 -10.88 -4.50
N GLY A 68 26.73 -11.78 -3.73
CA GLY A 68 27.00 -13.17 -4.14
C GLY A 68 28.33 -13.40 -4.88
N SER A 69 29.08 -12.34 -5.22
CA SER A 69 30.32 -12.46 -6.00
C SER A 69 31.40 -13.30 -5.32
N ASP A 70 31.51 -13.25 -4.00
CA ASP A 70 32.42 -14.10 -3.19
C ASP A 70 32.17 -15.60 -3.41
N TRP A 71 30.93 -15.97 -3.73
CA TRP A 71 30.48 -17.34 -3.98
C TRP A 71 30.26 -17.63 -5.48
N LYS A 72 30.64 -16.70 -6.36
CA LYS A 72 30.47 -16.79 -7.82
C LYS A 72 29.02 -17.01 -8.26
N VAL A 73 28.07 -16.46 -7.52
CA VAL A 73 26.64 -16.46 -7.85
C VAL A 73 26.14 -15.02 -7.97
N ASP A 74 25.08 -14.81 -8.75
CA ASP A 74 24.39 -13.52 -8.77
C ASP A 74 23.33 -13.54 -7.67
N LEU A 75 23.51 -12.73 -6.64
CA LEU A 75 22.49 -12.50 -5.61
C LEU A 75 22.05 -11.03 -5.59
N ALA A 76 22.31 -10.22 -6.63
CA ALA A 76 21.79 -8.86 -6.71
C ALA A 76 20.26 -8.87 -6.91
N GLY A 77 19.55 -7.89 -6.36
CA GLY A 77 18.07 -7.86 -6.39
C GLY A 77 17.44 -7.98 -5.01
N GLY A 78 16.13 -8.22 -4.97
CA GLY A 78 15.36 -8.39 -3.74
C GLY A 78 15.13 -7.08 -2.98
N TYR A 79 14.76 -7.18 -1.71
CA TYR A 79 14.44 -6.04 -0.85
C TYR A 79 15.39 -5.92 0.34
N TYR A 80 15.76 -4.69 0.69
CA TYR A 80 16.32 -4.42 2.02
C TYR A 80 15.22 -4.58 3.08
N ASP A 81 15.56 -5.20 4.20
CA ASP A 81 14.58 -5.64 5.20
C ASP A 81 13.87 -4.47 5.90
N ALA A 82 14.63 -3.45 6.32
CA ALA A 82 14.09 -2.32 7.05
C ALA A 82 14.81 -1.00 6.67
N GLY A 83 15.29 -0.25 7.67
CA GLY A 83 16.09 0.97 7.48
C GLY A 83 17.58 0.72 7.27
N ASP A 84 17.98 -0.56 7.17
CA ASP A 84 19.34 -1.01 6.90
C ASP A 84 19.46 -1.54 5.46
N ASN A 85 20.59 -2.18 5.16
CA ASN A 85 20.89 -2.71 3.83
C ASN A 85 21.07 -4.24 3.82
N VAL A 86 20.66 -4.94 4.88
CA VAL A 86 20.70 -6.40 4.91
C VAL A 86 19.44 -6.98 4.26
N LYS A 87 19.61 -8.07 3.53
CA LYS A 87 18.54 -8.82 2.86
C LYS A 87 18.21 -10.07 3.67
N TYR A 88 17.40 -9.91 4.72
CA TYR A 88 16.93 -11.04 5.51
C TYR A 88 15.86 -11.82 4.72
N THR A 89 16.22 -13.00 4.22
CA THR A 89 15.35 -13.76 3.31
C THR A 89 14.07 -14.25 3.97
N PHE A 90 14.08 -14.55 5.26
CA PHE A 90 12.89 -15.05 5.96
C PHE A 90 11.76 -14.00 6.05
N PRO A 91 11.99 -12.78 6.59
CA PRO A 91 10.97 -11.72 6.58
C PRO A 91 10.63 -11.26 5.16
N MET A 92 11.58 -11.28 4.20
CA MET A 92 11.29 -11.00 2.80
C MET A 92 10.28 -12.01 2.22
N ALA A 93 10.53 -13.31 2.37
CA ALA A 93 9.64 -14.36 1.88
C ALA A 93 8.25 -14.29 2.53
N PHE A 94 8.19 -14.00 3.82
CA PHE A 94 6.92 -13.76 4.53
C PHE A 94 6.15 -12.56 3.94
N THR A 95 6.83 -11.43 3.76
CA THR A 95 6.23 -10.21 3.19
C THR A 95 5.72 -10.45 1.77
N THR A 96 6.50 -11.14 0.94
CA THR A 96 6.13 -11.51 -0.43
C THR A 96 4.92 -12.44 -0.46
N THR A 97 4.83 -13.37 0.49
CA THR A 97 3.66 -14.27 0.63
C THR A 97 2.41 -13.47 0.97
N LEU A 98 2.47 -12.55 1.93
CA LEU A 98 1.32 -11.71 2.28
C LEU A 98 0.89 -10.79 1.14
N LEU A 99 1.84 -10.19 0.43
CA LEU A 99 1.53 -9.37 -0.74
C LEU A 99 0.88 -10.21 -1.85
N ALA A 100 1.44 -11.38 -2.17
CA ALA A 100 0.87 -12.28 -3.16
C ALA A 100 -0.54 -12.76 -2.76
N TRP A 101 -0.75 -13.09 -1.49
CA TRP A 101 -2.08 -13.45 -0.98
C TRP A 101 -3.05 -12.27 -1.12
N SER A 102 -2.64 -11.05 -0.79
CA SER A 102 -3.49 -9.86 -0.97
C SER A 102 -3.92 -9.67 -2.42
N VAL A 103 -3.03 -9.93 -3.39
CA VAL A 103 -3.34 -9.86 -4.82
C VAL A 103 -4.32 -10.96 -5.24
N VAL A 104 -4.16 -12.18 -4.72
CA VAL A 104 -5.07 -13.30 -5.00
C VAL A 104 -6.48 -13.01 -4.45
N GLU A 105 -6.57 -12.48 -3.23
CA GLU A 105 -7.84 -12.25 -2.55
C GLU A 105 -8.54 -10.98 -3.03
N TYR A 106 -7.80 -9.88 -3.20
CA TYR A 106 -8.35 -8.54 -3.40
C TYR A 106 -7.88 -7.85 -4.69
N GLY A 107 -7.19 -8.55 -5.59
CA GLY A 107 -6.65 -7.95 -6.82
C GLY A 107 -7.70 -7.28 -7.71
N GLY A 108 -8.95 -7.76 -7.67
CA GLY A 108 -10.08 -7.14 -8.37
C GLY A 108 -10.46 -5.76 -7.84
N ASP A 109 -10.18 -5.47 -6.57
CA ASP A 109 -10.53 -4.21 -5.89
C ASP A 109 -9.37 -3.20 -5.86
N MET A 110 -8.14 -3.62 -6.21
CA MET A 110 -6.96 -2.75 -6.21
C MET A 110 -6.97 -1.71 -7.35
N GLY A 111 -7.70 -1.98 -8.43
CA GLY A 111 -7.61 -1.20 -9.67
C GLY A 111 -6.42 -1.63 -10.54
N ASN A 112 -6.55 -1.52 -11.86
CA ASN A 112 -5.62 -2.12 -12.83
C ASN A 112 -4.16 -1.64 -12.68
N GLU A 113 -3.96 -0.35 -12.39
CA GLU A 113 -2.62 0.23 -12.25
C GLU A 113 -1.93 -0.26 -10.97
N GLU A 114 -2.60 -0.17 -9.82
CA GLU A 114 -2.04 -0.66 -8.54
C GLU A 114 -1.85 -2.18 -8.52
N LEU A 115 -2.76 -2.93 -9.14
CA LEU A 115 -2.58 -4.36 -9.34
C LEU A 115 -1.30 -4.66 -10.12
N THR A 116 -1.01 -3.88 -11.16
CA THR A 116 0.24 -4.02 -11.94
C THR A 116 1.46 -3.77 -11.05
N HIS A 117 1.44 -2.72 -10.24
CA HIS A 117 2.55 -2.41 -9.31
C HIS A 117 2.71 -3.47 -8.20
N ALA A 118 1.62 -4.01 -7.66
CA ALA A 118 1.66 -5.09 -6.69
C ALA A 118 2.28 -6.36 -7.31
N LEU A 119 1.88 -6.72 -8.53
CA LEU A 119 2.44 -7.85 -9.27
C LEU A 119 3.93 -7.65 -9.57
N GLU A 120 4.35 -6.44 -9.94
CA GLU A 120 5.76 -6.09 -10.13
C GLU A 120 6.57 -6.21 -8.83
N ALA A 121 5.98 -5.87 -7.69
CA ALA A 121 6.62 -6.01 -6.38
C ALA A 121 6.76 -7.47 -5.96
N VAL A 122 5.72 -8.30 -6.14
CA VAL A 122 5.80 -9.75 -5.92
C VAL A 122 6.90 -10.34 -6.80
N ARG A 123 6.88 -10.03 -8.09
CA ARG A 123 7.86 -10.52 -9.06
C ARG A 123 9.29 -10.16 -8.66
N TRP A 124 9.54 -8.92 -8.24
CA TRP A 124 10.87 -8.47 -7.82
C TRP A 124 11.45 -9.31 -6.69
N SER A 125 10.63 -9.66 -5.70
CA SER A 125 11.08 -10.55 -4.63
C SER A 125 11.26 -11.97 -5.10
N THR A 126 10.31 -12.53 -5.87
CA THR A 126 10.40 -13.93 -6.31
C THR A 126 11.57 -14.16 -7.27
N ASP A 127 11.87 -13.19 -8.14
CA ASP A 127 13.04 -13.26 -9.03
C ASP A 127 14.35 -13.32 -8.22
N PHE A 128 14.41 -12.70 -7.04
CA PHE A 128 15.55 -12.84 -6.12
C PHE A 128 15.54 -14.17 -5.36
N LEU A 129 14.38 -14.61 -4.85
CA LEU A 129 14.26 -15.87 -4.09
C LEU A 129 14.53 -17.12 -4.94
N LEU A 130 14.45 -17.03 -6.26
CA LEU A 130 14.74 -18.10 -7.20
C LEU A 130 16.22 -18.20 -7.61
N LYS A 131 17.06 -17.20 -7.26
CA LYS A 131 18.51 -17.22 -7.52
C LYS A 131 19.21 -18.16 -6.55
#